data_AF-A0AA38HHR7-F1
#
_entry.id   AF-A0AA38HHR7-F1
#
_cell.length_a   1.000
_cell.length_b   1.000
_cell.length_c   1.000
_cell.angle_alpha   90.00
_cell.angle_beta   90.00
_cell.angle_gamma   90.00
#
_symmetry.space_group_name_H-M   'P 1'
#
loop_
_entity.id
_entity.type
_entity.pdbx_description
1 polymer ?
#
loop_
_entity_poly.entity_id
_entity_poly.type
_entity_poly.pdbx_seq_one_letter_code
_entity_poly.pdbx_strand_id
1 'polypeptide(L)'
;MDILGHVDPTALRMLQDLTGIDPKKIPTNDENVYKLFTSVEPLGITPDKLEGERTGALGLPEFGTGFVRGMLNDTKPKTFADLVQLSGLSHGTDVYLGNAQTLIQNGTATISTVIGCRDEIMVYLMAKGLDSSLAFTIMESVRKGKGVQPG
;
A
#
# COMPACT_ATOMS: atom_id res chain seq x y z
N MET A 1 -1.91 -18.21 19.51
CA MET A 1 -3.10 -17.75 18.78
C MET A 1 -3.18 -16.27 19.05
N ASP A 2 -2.99 -15.43 18.03
CA ASP A 2 -2.93 -13.98 18.22
C ASP A 2 -4.36 -13.42 18.17
N ILE A 3 -4.90 -13.05 19.34
CA ILE A 3 -6.25 -12.48 19.48
C ILE A 3 -6.08 -10.96 19.58
N LEU A 4 -6.14 -10.29 18.44
CA LEU A 4 -5.96 -8.84 18.34
C LEU A 4 -7.32 -8.16 18.18
N GLY A 5 -7.53 -7.04 18.88
CA GLY A 5 -8.67 -6.16 18.66
C GLY A 5 -8.42 -5.23 17.47
N HIS A 6 -9.40 -5.07 16.59
CA HIS A 6 -9.33 -4.17 15.45
C HIS A 6 -10.68 -3.46 15.21
N VAL A 7 -10.64 -2.25 14.67
CA VAL A 7 -11.86 -1.45 14.42
C VAL A 7 -12.53 -1.80 13.09
N ASP A 8 -11.77 -2.22 12.08
CA ASP A 8 -12.30 -2.57 10.75
C ASP A 8 -13.42 -3.63 10.77
N PRO A 9 -13.32 -4.75 11.53
CA PRO A 9 -14.42 -5.71 11.59
C PRO A 9 -15.70 -5.09 12.15
N THR A 10 -15.58 -4.18 13.13
CA THR A 10 -16.72 -3.46 13.72
C THR A 10 -17.34 -2.49 12.74
N ALA A 11 -16.53 -1.72 12.01
CA ALA A 11 -17.00 -0.78 10.99
C ALA A 11 -17.70 -1.50 9.82
N LEU A 12 -17.09 -2.58 9.29
CA LEU A 12 -17.70 -3.39 8.24
C LEU A 12 -19.00 -4.03 8.71
N ARG A 13 -19.06 -4.50 9.96
CA ARG A 13 -20.30 -5.05 10.53
C ARG A 13 -21.39 -4.01 10.60
N MET A 14 -21.08 -2.81 11.10
CA MET A 14 -22.03 -1.71 11.16
C MET A 14 -22.55 -1.33 9.77
N LEU A 15 -21.67 -1.25 8.76
CA LEU A 15 -22.07 -0.97 7.37
C LEU A 15 -23.00 -2.06 6.81
N GLN A 16 -22.69 -3.32 7.06
CA GLN A 16 -23.56 -4.43 6.69
C GLN A 16 -24.94 -4.33 7.36
N ASP A 17 -24.97 -4.08 8.67
CA ASP A 17 -26.22 -3.99 9.44
C ASP A 17 -27.08 -2.79 8.98
N LEU A 18 -26.47 -1.69 8.56
CA LEU A 18 -27.18 -0.50 8.07
C LEU A 18 -27.66 -0.60 6.62
N THR A 19 -26.90 -1.26 5.74
CA THR A 19 -27.18 -1.29 4.30
C THR A 19 -27.85 -2.58 3.84
N GLY A 20 -27.76 -3.66 4.65
CA GLY A 20 -28.16 -5.00 4.27
C GLY A 20 -27.24 -5.67 3.24
N ILE A 21 -26.13 -5.02 2.86
CA ILE A 21 -25.19 -5.51 1.86
C ILE A 21 -24.20 -6.48 2.52
N ASP A 22 -24.06 -7.67 1.94
CA ASP A 22 -23.03 -8.63 2.35
C ASP A 22 -21.64 -8.15 1.89
N PRO A 23 -20.70 -7.85 2.81
CA PRO A 23 -19.38 -7.33 2.45
C PRO A 23 -18.58 -8.30 1.59
N LYS A 24 -18.87 -9.62 1.64
CA LYS A 24 -18.18 -10.63 0.80
C LYS A 24 -18.59 -10.58 -0.67
N LYS A 25 -19.69 -9.88 -0.99
CA LYS A 25 -20.20 -9.72 -2.35
C LYS A 25 -19.75 -8.41 -3.01
N ILE A 26 -19.01 -7.57 -2.27
CA ILE A 26 -18.52 -6.29 -2.80
C ILE A 26 -17.45 -6.58 -3.88
N PRO A 27 -17.58 -6.01 -5.09
CA PRO A 27 -16.59 -6.18 -6.14
C PRO A 27 -15.27 -5.52 -5.73
N THR A 28 -14.16 -6.21 -5.98
CA THR A 28 -12.83 -5.67 -5.69
C THR A 28 -12.28 -4.80 -6.82
N ASN A 29 -12.99 -4.69 -7.95
CA ASN A 29 -12.56 -4.06 -9.21
C ASN A 29 -13.42 -2.86 -9.64
N ASP A 30 -14.13 -2.22 -8.71
CA ASP A 30 -14.92 -1.03 -9.02
C ASP A 30 -14.00 0.16 -9.33
N GLU A 31 -14.10 0.69 -10.56
CA GLU A 31 -13.29 1.81 -11.03
C GLU A 31 -13.50 3.09 -10.22
N ASN A 32 -14.72 3.33 -9.73
CA ASN A 32 -15.01 4.52 -8.92
C ASN A 32 -14.34 4.40 -7.55
N VAL A 33 -14.28 3.19 -6.98
CA VAL A 33 -13.55 2.94 -5.73
C VAL A 33 -12.05 3.17 -5.94
N TYR A 34 -11.47 2.71 -7.05
CA TYR A 34 -10.06 2.99 -7.35
C TYR A 34 -9.78 4.47 -7.59
N LYS A 35 -10.68 5.18 -8.26
CA LYS A 35 -10.55 6.62 -8.46
C LYS A 35 -10.48 7.39 -7.14
N LEU A 36 -11.08 6.91 -6.05
CA LEU A 36 -10.94 7.56 -4.72
C LEU A 36 -9.48 7.67 -4.28
N PHE A 37 -8.60 6.76 -4.68
CA PHE A 37 -7.18 6.81 -4.32
C PHE A 37 -6.39 7.86 -5.12
N THR A 38 -7.00 8.51 -6.12
CA THR A 38 -6.33 9.48 -6.99
C THR A 38 -7.13 10.78 -7.22
N SER A 39 -8.42 10.79 -6.88
CA SER A 39 -9.37 11.88 -7.17
C SER A 39 -10.52 11.89 -6.16
N VAL A 40 -11.11 13.07 -5.94
CA VAL A 40 -12.37 13.28 -5.19
C VAL A 40 -13.60 13.24 -6.10
N GLU A 41 -13.42 13.09 -7.41
CA GLU A 41 -14.51 13.01 -8.41
C GLU A 41 -15.61 11.99 -8.04
N PRO A 42 -15.30 10.76 -7.57
CA PRO A 42 -16.35 9.79 -7.23
C PRO A 42 -17.23 10.22 -6.05
N LEU A 43 -16.76 11.15 -5.23
CA LEU A 43 -17.51 11.73 -4.11
C LEU A 43 -18.42 12.89 -4.55
N GLY A 44 -18.31 13.36 -5.79
CA GLY A 44 -19.10 14.47 -6.31
C GLY A 44 -18.76 15.83 -5.69
N ILE A 45 -17.54 15.99 -5.17
CA ILE A 45 -17.07 17.23 -4.52
C ILE A 45 -15.80 17.76 -5.19
N THR A 46 -15.45 19.01 -4.88
CA THR A 46 -14.18 19.62 -5.30
C THR A 46 -13.13 19.52 -4.18
N PRO A 47 -11.83 19.51 -4.50
CA PRO A 47 -10.75 19.49 -3.50
C PRO A 47 -10.87 20.60 -2.43
N ASP A 48 -11.43 21.76 -2.79
CA ASP A 48 -11.64 22.89 -1.86
C ASP A 48 -12.55 22.54 -0.68
N LYS A 49 -13.45 21.56 -0.84
CA LYS A 49 -14.29 21.04 0.25
C LYS A 49 -13.52 20.19 1.26
N LEU A 50 -12.31 19.77 0.90
CA LEU A 50 -11.43 18.93 1.70
C LEU A 50 -10.07 19.60 1.93
N GLU A 51 -10.07 20.93 2.08
CA GLU A 51 -8.85 21.72 2.37
C GLU A 51 -7.73 21.52 1.33
N GLY A 52 -8.10 21.28 0.07
CA GLY A 52 -7.17 21.06 -1.04
C GLY A 52 -6.75 19.59 -1.23
N GLU A 53 -7.29 18.66 -0.43
CA GLU A 53 -7.08 17.22 -0.63
C GLU A 53 -7.64 16.77 -1.98
N ARG A 54 -6.81 16.05 -2.73
CA ARG A 54 -7.12 15.61 -4.10
C ARG A 54 -7.60 14.17 -4.14
N THR A 55 -7.35 13.38 -3.10
CA THR A 55 -7.79 11.99 -2.98
C THR A 55 -9.06 11.86 -2.13
N GLY A 56 -9.94 10.93 -2.47
CA GLY A 56 -11.06 10.50 -1.64
C GLY A 56 -10.66 9.53 -0.51
N ALA A 57 -9.37 9.42 -0.16
CA ALA A 57 -8.88 8.44 0.80
C ALA A 57 -9.10 8.84 2.28
N LEU A 58 -9.62 10.03 2.55
CA LEU A 58 -9.94 10.50 3.90
C LEU A 58 -10.88 9.52 4.63
N GLY A 59 -10.45 9.06 5.80
CA GLY A 59 -11.20 8.11 6.62
C GLY A 59 -11.07 6.64 6.21
N LEU A 60 -10.35 6.33 5.12
CA LEU A 60 -10.00 4.94 4.80
C LEU A 60 -8.91 4.44 5.77
N PRO A 61 -9.07 3.24 6.35
CA PRO A 61 -8.01 2.60 7.14
C PRO A 61 -6.69 2.58 6.36
N GLU A 62 -5.59 2.89 7.05
CA GLU A 62 -4.23 3.06 6.52
C GLU A 62 -4.03 4.23 5.54
N PHE A 63 -4.86 4.34 4.50
CA PHE A 63 -4.73 5.33 3.43
C PHE A 63 -5.13 6.75 3.81
N GLY A 64 -5.90 6.92 4.89
CA GLY A 64 -6.38 8.22 5.33
C GLY A 64 -5.32 9.12 5.97
N THR A 65 -4.14 8.60 6.30
CA THR A 65 -3.08 9.39 6.95
C THR A 65 -2.42 10.38 5.98
N GLY A 66 -1.98 11.55 6.46
CA GLY A 66 -1.33 12.54 5.60
C GLY A 66 -0.08 12.00 4.89
N PHE A 67 0.64 11.08 5.54
CA PHE A 67 1.79 10.39 4.95
C PHE A 67 1.39 9.54 3.74
N VAL A 68 0.41 8.64 3.90
CA VAL A 68 -0.02 7.75 2.81
C VAL A 68 -0.73 8.53 1.70
N ARG A 69 -1.48 9.59 2.02
CA ARG A 69 -2.04 10.49 1.00
C ARG A 69 -0.95 11.22 0.20
N GLY A 70 0.18 11.54 0.82
CA GLY A 70 1.38 12.01 0.09
C GLY A 70 1.88 10.96 -0.90
N MET A 71 2.00 9.70 -0.47
CA MET A 71 2.39 8.58 -1.34
C MET A 71 1.40 8.37 -2.49
N LEU A 72 0.09 8.47 -2.25
CA LEU A 72 -0.93 8.36 -3.29
C LEU A 72 -0.78 9.45 -4.37
N ASN A 73 -0.50 10.69 -3.96
CA ASN A 73 -0.28 11.80 -4.87
C ASN A 73 0.99 11.62 -5.72
N ASP A 74 2.06 11.08 -5.13
CA ASP A 74 3.33 10.80 -5.80
C ASP A 74 3.20 9.65 -6.82
N THR A 75 2.47 8.59 -6.46
CA THR A 75 2.50 7.31 -7.19
C THR A 75 1.32 7.08 -8.13
N LYS A 76 0.17 7.72 -7.89
CA LYS A 76 -1.06 7.62 -8.70
C LYS A 76 -1.41 6.16 -9.07
N PRO A 77 -1.71 5.31 -8.06
CA PRO A 77 -1.94 3.88 -8.27
C PRO A 77 -3.12 3.64 -9.22
N LYS A 78 -3.04 2.56 -10.01
CA LYS A 78 -4.07 2.22 -11.00
C LYS A 78 -4.71 0.86 -10.75
N THR A 79 -4.03 0.00 -10.01
CA THR A 79 -4.45 -1.38 -9.79
C THR A 79 -4.53 -1.70 -8.30
N PHE A 80 -5.29 -2.75 -7.96
CA PHE A 80 -5.29 -3.28 -6.60
C PHE A 80 -3.89 -3.69 -6.14
N ALA A 81 -3.07 -4.23 -7.03
CA ALA A 81 -1.69 -4.60 -6.72
C ALA A 81 -0.85 -3.38 -6.29
N ASP A 82 -1.03 -2.22 -6.95
CA ASP A 82 -0.33 -0.99 -6.55
C ASP A 82 -0.77 -0.53 -5.15
N LEU A 83 -2.05 -0.70 -4.79
CA LEU A 83 -2.56 -0.36 -3.46
C LEU A 83 -1.98 -1.28 -2.38
N VAL A 84 -1.89 -2.59 -2.66
CA VAL A 84 -1.23 -3.55 -1.77
C VAL A 84 0.24 -3.16 -1.58
N GLN A 85 0.92 -2.76 -2.65
CA GLN A 85 2.31 -2.32 -2.59
C GLN A 85 2.49 -1.05 -1.75
N LEU A 86 1.61 -0.07 -1.93
CA LEU A 86 1.60 1.16 -1.14
C LEU A 86 1.36 0.89 0.34
N SER A 87 0.45 -0.03 0.67
CA SER A 87 0.25 -0.46 2.05
C SER A 87 1.56 -1.00 2.64
N GLY A 88 2.26 -1.90 1.94
CA GLY A 88 3.57 -2.40 2.38
C GLY A 88 4.60 -1.28 2.59
N LEU A 89 4.72 -0.36 1.64
CA LEU A 89 5.67 0.77 1.70
C LEU A 89 5.35 1.79 2.80
N SER A 90 4.07 1.90 3.16
CA SER A 90 3.62 2.83 4.20
C SER A 90 3.95 2.36 5.62
N HIS A 91 4.23 1.07 5.80
CA HIS A 91 4.50 0.45 7.09
C HIS A 91 6.00 0.13 7.27
N GLY A 92 6.73 1.08 7.84
CA GLY A 92 8.12 0.88 8.25
C GLY A 92 8.97 2.13 8.10
N THR A 93 9.88 2.36 9.05
CA THR A 93 10.86 3.44 8.95
C THR A 93 11.85 3.16 7.82
N ASP A 94 12.24 4.18 7.06
CA ASP A 94 13.20 4.11 5.94
C ASP A 94 12.81 3.18 4.77
N VAL A 95 11.52 2.80 4.69
CA VAL A 95 10.98 2.02 3.57
C VAL A 95 10.63 2.92 2.39
N TYR A 96 9.85 3.98 2.63
CA TYR A 96 9.46 4.93 1.58
C TYR A 96 10.35 6.18 1.52
N LEU A 97 10.34 7.00 2.59
CA LEU A 97 11.11 8.25 2.65
C LEU A 97 12.61 7.97 2.55
N GLY A 98 13.30 8.69 1.66
CA GLY A 98 14.74 8.54 1.44
C GLY A 98 15.18 7.23 0.76
N ASN A 99 14.22 6.37 0.37
CA ASN A 99 14.49 5.08 -0.26
C ASN A 99 13.58 4.90 -1.50
N ALA A 100 12.45 4.20 -1.36
CA ALA A 100 11.54 3.95 -2.48
C ALA A 100 11.05 5.25 -3.14
N GLN A 101 10.79 6.31 -2.36
CA GLN A 101 10.39 7.61 -2.86
C GLN A 101 11.41 8.19 -3.84
N THR A 102 12.70 8.14 -3.48
CA THR A 102 13.78 8.68 -4.32
C THR A 102 13.93 7.88 -5.61
N LEU A 103 13.78 6.55 -5.55
CA LEU A 103 13.82 5.69 -6.73
C LEU A 103 12.66 5.99 -7.69
N ILE A 104 11.47 6.26 -7.15
CA ILE A 104 10.27 6.61 -7.94
C ILE A 104 10.41 8.00 -8.54
N GLN A 105 10.83 9.00 -7.75
CA GLN A 105 11.00 10.39 -8.22
C GLN A 105 12.07 10.52 -9.30
N ASN A 106 13.16 9.75 -9.21
CA ASN A 106 14.23 9.75 -10.21
C ASN A 106 13.91 8.90 -11.45
N GLY A 107 12.75 8.22 -11.47
CA GLY A 107 12.33 7.34 -12.58
C GLY A 107 13.11 6.03 -12.68
N THR A 108 13.91 5.68 -11.66
CA THR A 108 14.68 4.42 -11.59
C THR A 108 13.76 3.22 -11.37
N ALA A 109 12.67 3.42 -10.63
CA ALA A 109 11.65 2.41 -10.37
C ALA A 109 10.25 3.00 -10.48
N THR A 110 9.25 2.15 -10.66
CA THR A 110 7.83 2.49 -10.53
C THR A 110 7.27 1.89 -9.24
N ILE A 111 6.06 2.27 -8.84
CA ILE A 111 5.38 1.64 -7.70
C ILE A 111 5.30 0.12 -7.87
N SER A 112 5.12 -0.38 -9.09
CA SER A 112 5.01 -1.82 -9.37
C SER A 112 6.36 -2.56 -9.41
N THR A 113 7.50 -1.86 -9.36
CA THR A 113 8.84 -2.47 -9.45
C THR A 113 9.73 -2.19 -8.25
N VAL A 114 9.31 -1.29 -7.35
CA VAL A 114 10.03 -1.02 -6.11
C VAL A 114 9.74 -2.11 -5.08
N ILE A 115 10.69 -2.42 -4.19
CA ILE A 115 10.51 -3.45 -3.16
C ILE A 115 9.56 -2.91 -2.08
N GLY A 116 8.35 -3.45 -2.03
CA GLY A 116 7.30 -3.09 -1.06
C GLY A 116 6.90 -4.25 -0.15
N CYS A 117 7.22 -5.49 -0.53
CA CYS A 117 7.02 -6.67 0.31
C CYS A 117 8.32 -7.46 0.48
N ARG A 118 8.48 -8.13 1.63
CA ARG A 118 9.64 -9.00 1.89
C ARG A 118 9.77 -10.11 0.84
N ASP A 119 8.65 -10.68 0.42
CA ASP A 119 8.60 -11.82 -0.50
C ASP A 119 9.18 -11.46 -1.88
N GLU A 120 9.07 -10.19 -2.30
CA GLU A 120 9.64 -9.69 -3.54
C GLU A 120 11.17 -9.74 -3.55
N ILE A 121 11.83 -9.54 -2.41
CA ILE A 121 13.29 -9.66 -2.29
C ILE A 121 13.72 -11.08 -2.65
N MET A 122 13.06 -12.08 -2.07
CA MET A 122 13.39 -13.48 -2.30
C MET A 122 13.13 -13.88 -3.76
N VAL A 123 11.94 -13.55 -4.29
CA VAL A 123 11.57 -13.86 -5.67
C VAL A 123 12.51 -13.18 -6.67
N TYR A 124 12.84 -11.92 -6.44
CA TYR A 124 13.78 -11.18 -7.30
C TYR A 124 15.17 -11.82 -7.30
N LEU A 125 15.73 -12.16 -6.14
CA LEU A 125 17.05 -12.77 -6.04
C LEU A 125 17.08 -14.16 -6.69
N MET A 126 16.05 -14.98 -6.48
CA MET A 126 15.91 -16.27 -7.15
C MET A 126 15.84 -16.11 -8.67
N ALA A 127 15.10 -15.12 -9.17
CA ALA A 127 15.05 -14.79 -10.60
C ALA A 127 16.41 -14.32 -11.16
N LYS A 128 17.29 -13.77 -10.31
CA LYS A 128 18.68 -13.42 -10.64
C LYS A 128 19.66 -14.60 -10.50
N GLY A 129 19.18 -15.79 -10.14
CA GLY A 129 19.99 -17.01 -10.06
C GLY A 129 20.61 -17.28 -8.68
N LEU A 130 20.19 -16.57 -7.63
CA LEU A 130 20.57 -16.94 -6.26
C LEU A 130 19.84 -18.20 -5.80
N ASP A 131 20.52 -19.01 -4.99
CA ASP A 131 19.90 -20.16 -4.34
C ASP A 131 18.79 -19.72 -3.37
N SER A 132 17.71 -20.50 -3.32
CA SER A 132 16.53 -20.22 -2.49
C SER A 132 16.86 -20.02 -1.01
N SER A 133 17.81 -20.79 -0.46
CA SER A 133 18.21 -20.66 0.94
C SER A 133 18.92 -19.34 1.19
N LEU A 134 19.81 -18.93 0.28
CA LEU A 134 20.53 -17.66 0.40
C LEU A 134 19.60 -16.47 0.20
N ALA A 135 18.71 -16.53 -0.81
CA ALA A 135 17.68 -15.53 -1.04
C ALA A 135 16.75 -15.35 0.18
N PHE A 136 16.35 -16.44 0.82
CA PHE A 136 15.57 -16.42 2.06
C PHE A 136 16.34 -15.76 3.22
N THR A 137 17.62 -16.11 3.42
CA THR A 137 18.45 -15.50 4.46
C THR A 137 18.58 -13.98 4.27
N ILE A 138 18.81 -13.53 3.02
CA ILE A 138 18.91 -12.10 2.70
C ILE A 138 17.57 -11.40 2.97
N MET A 139 16.46 -11.96 2.50
CA MET A 139 15.12 -11.42 2.73
C MET A 139 14.79 -11.25 4.21
N GLU A 140 15.06 -12.27 5.05
CA GLU A 140 14.81 -12.20 6.49
C GLU A 140 15.76 -11.23 7.21
N SER A 141 16.99 -11.07 6.72
CA SER A 141 17.95 -10.08 7.24
C SER A 141 17.46 -8.65 6.98
N VAL A 142 17.08 -8.35 5.73
CA VAL A 142 16.60 -7.02 5.31
C VAL A 142 15.30 -6.66 6.01
N ARG A 143 14.32 -7.56 6.09
CA ARG A 143 13.05 -7.33 6.81
C ARG A 143 13.24 -6.96 8.28
N LYS A 144 14.28 -7.50 8.92
CA LYS A 144 14.62 -7.24 10.32
C LYS A 144 15.54 -6.02 10.49
N GLY A 145 15.78 -5.24 9.44
CA GLY A 145 16.64 -4.06 9.47
C GLY A 145 18.13 -4.37 9.68
N LYS A 146 18.56 -5.61 9.43
CA LYS A 146 19.97 -6.03 9.63
C LYS A 146 20.87 -5.79 8.41
N GLY A 147 20.30 -5.30 7.32
CA GLY A 147 21.01 -5.07 6.06
C GLY A 147 21.47 -6.37 5.37
N VAL A 148 22.43 -6.22 4.46
CA VAL A 148 23.03 -7.33 3.70
C VAL A 148 24.45 -7.54 4.22
N GLN A 149 24.78 -8.78 4.59
CA GLN A 149 26.14 -9.15 4.99
C GLN A 149 27.07 -9.05 3.76
N PRO A 150 28.30 -8.54 3.90
CA PRO A 150 29.29 -8.63 2.84
C PRO A 150 29.53 -10.10 2.46
N GLY A 151 29.52 -10.39 1.16
CA GLY A 151 29.87 -11.68 0.60
C GLY A 151 31.36 -11.84 0.39
#